data_AF-A0A0G4FI85-F1
#
_entry.id   AF-A0A0G4FI85-F1
#
_cell.length_a   1.000
_cell.length_b   1.000
_cell.length_c   1.000
_cell.angle_alpha   90.00
_cell.angle_beta   90.00
_cell.angle_gamma   90.00
#
_symmetry.space_group_name_H-M   'P 1'
#
loop_
_entity.id
_entity.type
_entity.pdbx_description
1 polymer ?
#
loop_
_entity_poly.entity_id
_entity_poly.type
_entity_poly.pdbx_seq_one_letter_code
_entity_poly.pdbx_strand_id
1 'polypeptide(L)'
;MAARTWMTTRQPWERKIMTRTTHLILFRPPIPIWRPRKNLLSPPPIQVSRRKGIPLLDKHYDPLKKKKVGGFRKYRPPPKPRPPIRRDYNPGDCHEMLGKFRFEAQGTFPESGQLFMDDFRRRARELYLRGWIKGRSAFAIGCVQGDVYALSHLRRWLEDRYSPHANIASLKILDESFGIPELEYKVPYVFADRDLRKPKNVERHLEERRSRVRLRKMVEESHERQNEIEKFVESHCVRTW
;
A
#
# COMPACT_ATOMS: atom_id res chain seq x y z
N MET A 1 46.40 -19.05 22.04
CA MET A 1 46.05 -19.56 20.70
C MET A 1 44.81 -18.82 20.23
N ALA A 2 44.94 -18.11 19.11
CA ALA A 2 44.03 -17.06 18.67
C ALA A 2 42.75 -17.61 18.03
N ALA A 3 41.59 -17.12 18.48
CA ALA A 3 40.32 -17.31 17.80
C ALA A 3 40.30 -16.43 16.53
N ARG A 4 40.20 -17.09 15.36
CA ARG A 4 40.01 -16.45 14.05
C ARG A 4 38.62 -15.84 13.98
N THR A 5 38.53 -14.52 14.08
CA THR A 5 37.35 -13.75 13.65
C THR A 5 37.40 -13.57 12.14
N TRP A 6 36.48 -14.22 11.43
CA TRP A 6 36.25 -13.96 10.01
C TRP A 6 35.56 -12.60 9.87
N MET A 7 36.33 -11.55 9.57
CA MET A 7 35.75 -10.32 9.03
C MET A 7 35.43 -10.56 7.55
N THR A 8 34.19 -10.94 7.26
CA THR A 8 33.64 -10.85 5.90
C THR A 8 33.54 -9.38 5.50
N THR A 9 34.48 -8.95 4.67
CA THR A 9 34.45 -7.70 3.91
C THR A 9 33.27 -7.73 2.94
N ARG A 10 32.17 -7.03 3.26
CA ARG A 10 31.05 -6.86 2.33
C ARG A 10 31.44 -5.94 1.17
N GLN A 11 31.15 -6.39 -0.05
CA GLN A 11 31.42 -5.71 -1.33
C GLN A 11 30.58 -4.42 -1.50
N PRO A 12 31.05 -3.42 -2.27
CA PRO A 12 30.48 -2.05 -2.27
C PRO A 12 29.08 -1.91 -2.88
N TRP A 13 28.60 -2.91 -3.62
CA TRP A 13 27.28 -2.87 -4.29
C TRP A 13 26.11 -3.35 -3.42
N GLU A 14 26.36 -3.96 -2.26
CA GLU A 14 25.31 -4.38 -1.30
C GLU A 14 24.73 -3.20 -0.49
N ARG A 15 25.26 -1.98 -0.63
CA ARG A 15 24.81 -0.77 0.08
C ARG A 15 23.61 -0.04 -0.57
N LYS A 16 22.91 -0.66 -1.53
CA LYS A 16 21.81 0.00 -2.27
C LYS A 16 20.38 -0.37 -1.82
N ILE A 17 20.21 -1.04 -0.69
CA ILE A 17 18.89 -1.27 -0.10
C ILE A 17 18.91 -0.89 1.39
N MET A 18 18.68 0.40 1.65
CA MET A 18 18.33 1.06 2.92
C MET A 18 18.87 2.49 2.76
N THR A 19 18.10 3.44 2.27
CA THR A 19 17.25 4.24 3.16
C THR A 19 16.34 5.10 2.30
N ARG A 20 15.14 4.59 2.00
CA ARG A 20 13.97 5.47 1.88
C ARG A 20 13.22 5.38 3.19
N THR A 21 13.89 5.82 4.25
CA THR A 21 13.22 6.24 5.47
C THR A 21 12.45 7.49 5.08
N THR A 22 11.20 7.29 4.65
CA THR A 22 10.17 8.29 4.81
C THR A 22 10.18 8.63 6.29
N HIS A 23 10.87 9.72 6.64
CA HIS A 23 10.67 10.35 7.92
C HIS A 23 9.22 10.84 7.91
N LEU A 24 8.30 9.95 8.29
CA LEU A 24 7.19 10.32 9.13
C LEU A 24 7.82 11.01 10.33
N ILE A 25 7.99 12.33 10.20
CA ILE A 25 8.27 13.21 11.32
C ILE A 25 6.97 13.19 12.14
N LEU A 26 6.76 12.08 12.83
CA LEU A 26 6.07 12.08 14.10
C LEU A 26 6.86 13.09 14.92
N PHE A 27 6.27 14.27 15.15
CA PHE A 27 6.71 15.18 16.19
C PHE A 27 6.58 14.46 17.53
N ARG A 28 7.44 13.48 17.80
CA ARG A 28 7.70 13.06 19.17
C ARG A 28 8.37 14.27 19.81
N PRO A 29 7.81 14.86 20.89
CA PRO A 29 8.53 15.88 21.61
C PRO A 29 9.91 15.31 21.98
N PRO A 30 11.00 16.06 21.75
CA PRO A 30 12.33 15.55 22.03
C PRO A 30 12.40 15.12 23.50
N ILE A 31 12.95 13.92 23.74
CA ILE A 31 13.05 13.32 25.07
C ILE A 31 13.73 14.33 26.00
N PRO A 32 13.07 14.77 27.09
CA PRO A 32 13.55 15.89 27.91
C PRO A 32 14.90 15.61 28.59
N ILE A 33 15.25 14.33 28.78
CA ILE A 33 16.51 13.86 29.36
C ILE A 33 17.72 14.19 28.47
N TRP A 34 17.51 14.30 27.15
CA TRP A 34 18.58 14.61 26.20
C TRP A 34 18.81 16.12 26.04
N ARG A 35 18.04 16.96 26.75
CA ARG A 35 18.34 18.38 26.82
C ARG A 35 19.48 18.60 27.81
N PRO A 36 20.56 19.31 27.42
CA PRO A 36 21.54 19.76 28.39
C PRO A 36 20.83 20.63 29.44
N ARG A 37 21.10 20.37 30.73
CA ARG A 37 20.55 21.18 31.83
C ARG A 37 21.02 22.62 31.67
N LYS A 38 20.10 23.58 31.74
CA LYS A 38 20.45 25.01 31.67
C LYS A 38 21.23 25.36 32.93
N ASN A 39 22.50 25.73 32.75
CA ASN A 39 23.34 26.29 33.81
C ASN A 39 23.36 27.82 33.68
N LEU A 40 23.61 28.54 34.78
CA LEU A 40 23.73 30.01 34.79
C LEU A 40 24.78 30.54 33.80
N LEU A 41 25.80 29.73 33.48
CA LEU A 41 26.86 30.04 32.53
C LEU A 41 26.60 29.50 31.11
N SER A 42 25.45 28.85 30.86
CA SER A 42 25.13 28.37 29.51
C SER A 42 24.78 29.56 28.61
N PRO A 43 25.38 29.67 27.41
CA PRO A 43 25.09 30.78 26.52
C PRO A 43 23.59 30.78 26.20
N PRO A 44 22.96 31.96 26.11
CA PRO A 44 21.55 32.05 25.77
C PRO A 44 21.33 31.31 24.44
N PRO A 45 20.20 30.58 24.28
CA PRO A 45 19.92 29.89 23.04
C PRO A 45 20.02 30.91 21.90
N ILE A 46 20.88 30.64 20.91
CA ILE A 46 21.07 31.51 19.75
C ILE A 46 19.72 31.65 19.06
N GLN A 47 19.00 32.72 19.39
CA GLN A 47 17.81 33.10 18.69
C GLN A 47 18.29 33.65 17.35
N VAL A 48 18.17 32.85 16.29
CA VAL A 48 18.30 33.38 14.94
C VAL A 48 17.27 34.50 14.84
N SER A 49 17.75 35.75 14.77
CA SER A 49 16.90 36.93 14.66
C SER A 49 16.20 36.91 13.31
N ARG A 50 15.10 36.14 13.22
CA ARG A 50 14.18 36.29 12.11
C ARG A 50 13.54 37.65 12.31
N ARG A 51 14.05 38.66 11.60
CA ARG A 51 13.46 40.00 11.54
C ARG A 51 12.01 39.83 11.07
N LYS A 52 11.07 39.83 12.02
CA LYS A 52 9.67 40.17 11.74
C LYS A 52 9.68 41.65 11.44
N GLY A 53 9.64 42.00 10.16
CA GLY A 53 9.68 43.39 9.70
C GLY A 53 9.24 43.50 8.25
N ILE A 54 8.63 44.64 7.94
CA ILE A 54 8.15 45.11 6.63
C ILE A 54 9.24 44.88 5.57
N PRO A 55 8.89 44.45 4.34
CA PRO A 55 9.87 44.21 3.28
C PRO A 55 10.72 45.46 3.04
N LEU A 56 12.05 45.29 3.07
CA LEU A 56 13.00 46.30 2.61
C LEU A 56 12.82 46.45 1.10
N LEU A 57 12.13 47.51 0.68
CA LEU A 57 11.80 47.81 -0.72
C LEU A 57 13.00 48.37 -1.52
N ASP A 58 14.13 48.68 -0.86
CA ASP A 58 15.31 49.28 -1.50
C ASP A 58 16.06 48.36 -2.47
N LYS A 59 15.71 47.06 -2.50
CA LYS A 59 16.17 46.17 -3.57
C LYS A 59 15.08 46.12 -4.62
N HIS A 60 15.26 46.87 -5.71
CA HIS A 60 14.43 46.76 -6.90
C HIS A 60 14.12 45.28 -7.20
N TYR A 61 12.84 44.94 -7.11
CA TYR A 61 12.37 43.61 -7.41
C TYR A 61 12.52 43.42 -8.92
N ASP A 62 13.62 42.78 -9.34
CA ASP A 62 13.87 42.44 -10.73
C ASP A 62 13.03 41.20 -11.11
N PRO A 63 11.97 41.34 -11.92
CA PRO A 63 11.08 40.23 -12.28
C PRO A 63 11.76 39.22 -13.23
N LEU A 64 12.88 39.59 -13.87
CA LEU A 64 13.58 38.75 -14.85
C LEU A 64 14.66 37.86 -14.19
N LYS A 65 15.14 38.19 -12.98
CA LYS A 65 16.24 37.49 -12.31
C LYS A 65 15.85 36.31 -11.40
N LYS A 66 14.63 35.80 -11.45
CA LYS A 66 14.16 34.79 -10.48
C LYS A 66 13.76 33.46 -11.13
N LYS A 67 14.76 32.63 -11.44
CA LYS A 67 14.55 31.21 -11.78
C LYS A 67 14.11 30.36 -10.58
N LYS A 68 14.20 30.84 -9.33
CA LYS A 68 13.66 30.19 -8.12
C LYS A 68 13.36 31.22 -7.04
N VAL A 69 12.23 31.93 -7.12
CA VAL A 69 11.62 32.47 -5.89
C VAL A 69 11.21 31.25 -5.08
N GLY A 70 11.73 31.10 -3.86
CA GLY A 70 11.15 30.18 -2.89
C GLY A 70 9.70 30.56 -2.75
N GLY A 71 8.82 29.81 -3.45
CA GLY A 71 7.44 30.23 -3.66
C GLY A 71 6.81 30.58 -2.33
N PHE A 72 6.19 31.77 -2.27
CA PHE A 72 5.31 32.13 -1.17
C PHE A 72 4.45 30.90 -0.86
N ARG A 73 4.57 30.37 0.36
CA ARG A 73 3.74 29.23 0.76
C ARG A 73 2.31 29.71 0.60
N LYS A 74 1.59 29.18 -0.41
CA LYS A 74 0.17 29.46 -0.61
C LYS A 74 -0.51 29.32 0.75
N TYR A 75 -1.20 30.38 1.17
CA TYR A 75 -1.96 30.35 2.42
C TYR A 75 -2.81 29.09 2.44
N ARG A 76 -2.60 28.25 3.45
CA ARG A 76 -3.47 27.12 3.73
C ARG A 76 -4.37 27.59 4.86
N PRO A 77 -5.69 27.71 4.66
CA PRO A 77 -6.58 28.03 5.75
C PRO A 77 -6.39 27.01 6.89
N PRO A 78 -6.61 27.42 8.14
CA PRO A 78 -6.61 26.47 9.25
C PRO A 78 -7.57 25.32 8.92
N PRO A 79 -7.20 24.07 9.24
CA PRO A 79 -8.07 22.93 8.99
C PRO A 79 -9.41 23.19 9.68
N LYS A 80 -10.52 23.06 8.94
CA LYS A 80 -11.87 23.20 9.50
C LYS A 80 -12.02 22.23 10.68
N PRO A 81 -12.68 22.63 11.78
CA PRO A 81 -12.95 21.72 12.88
C PRO A 81 -13.69 20.50 12.33
N ARG A 82 -13.22 19.31 12.70
CA ARG A 82 -13.90 18.07 12.33
C ARG A 82 -15.24 18.01 13.08
N PRO A 83 -16.29 17.42 12.49
CA PRO A 83 -17.52 17.18 13.23
C PRO A 83 -17.23 16.38 14.51
N PRO A 84 -17.92 16.68 15.62
CA PRO A 84 -17.74 15.93 16.85
C PRO A 84 -18.12 14.47 16.62
N ILE A 85 -17.31 13.56 17.17
CA ILE A 85 -17.59 12.13 17.12
C ILE A 85 -18.70 11.85 18.12
N ARG A 86 -19.89 11.48 17.66
CA ARG A 86 -20.96 10.92 18.51
C ARG A 86 -20.47 9.57 19.05
N ARG A 87 -20.50 9.41 20.37
CA ARG A 87 -20.11 8.16 21.07
C ARG A 87 -21.25 7.53 21.85
N ASP A 88 -22.30 8.31 22.13
CA ASP A 88 -23.44 7.90 22.93
C ASP A 88 -24.48 7.23 22.02
N TYR A 89 -24.18 6.00 21.58
CA TYR A 89 -25.11 5.19 20.81
C TYR A 89 -25.88 4.27 21.76
N ASN A 90 -27.21 4.30 21.65
CA ASN A 90 -28.08 3.34 22.30
C ASN A 90 -28.29 2.12 21.40
N PRO A 91 -28.68 0.95 21.93
CA PRO A 91 -29.00 -0.23 21.13
C PRO A 91 -30.01 0.02 20.00
N GLY A 92 -30.95 0.94 20.20
CA GLY A 92 -31.91 1.37 19.18
C GLY A 92 -31.29 2.23 18.07
N ASP A 93 -30.23 2.99 18.36
CA ASP A 93 -29.58 3.95 17.44
C ASP A 93 -28.34 3.34 16.75
N CYS A 94 -27.98 2.12 17.10
CA CYS A 94 -26.82 1.41 16.51
C CYS A 94 -26.91 1.27 14.98
N HIS A 95 -28.11 1.41 14.40
CA HIS A 95 -28.32 1.38 12.96
C HIS A 95 -27.79 2.62 12.24
N GLU A 96 -27.74 3.78 12.92
CA GLU A 96 -27.14 5.01 12.39
C GLU A 96 -25.62 5.03 12.55
N MET A 97 -25.06 4.09 13.32
CA MET A 97 -23.63 4.04 13.57
C MET A 97 -22.91 3.60 12.30
N LEU A 98 -22.02 4.48 11.82
CA LEU A 98 -21.14 4.18 10.70
C LEU A 98 -19.83 3.58 11.21
N GLY A 99 -19.32 2.62 10.46
CA GLY A 99 -18.06 1.96 10.74
C GLY A 99 -17.18 1.82 9.50
N LYS A 100 -15.98 1.32 9.73
CA LYS A 100 -15.09 0.79 8.71
C LYS A 100 -14.30 -0.39 9.22
N PHE A 101 -13.99 -1.30 8.33
CA PHE A 101 -12.98 -2.31 8.58
C PHE A 101 -12.18 -2.58 7.31
N ARG A 102 -10.95 -3.03 7.50
CA ARG A 102 -10.13 -3.62 6.45
C ARG A 102 -10.09 -5.12 6.63
N PHE A 103 -9.92 -5.82 5.53
CA PHE A 103 -9.73 -7.26 5.58
C PHE A 103 -8.61 -7.69 4.66
N GLU A 104 -7.98 -8.79 5.04
CA GLU A 104 -7.02 -9.55 4.24
C GLU A 104 -7.49 -11.01 4.24
N ALA A 105 -7.97 -11.47 3.08
CA ALA A 105 -8.32 -12.85 2.85
C ALA A 105 -7.18 -13.53 2.09
N GLN A 106 -6.57 -14.56 2.68
CA GLN A 106 -5.57 -15.38 2.01
C GLN A 106 -6.21 -16.68 1.54
N GLY A 107 -5.87 -17.12 0.33
CA GLY A 107 -6.53 -18.25 -0.27
C GLY A 107 -6.18 -18.42 -1.74
N THR A 108 -6.91 -19.29 -2.42
CA THR A 108 -6.78 -19.48 -3.86
C THR A 108 -7.95 -18.82 -4.57
N PHE A 109 -7.63 -17.88 -5.46
CA PHE A 109 -8.60 -17.11 -6.21
C PHE A 109 -8.34 -17.29 -7.72
N PRO A 110 -9.28 -17.90 -8.48
CA PRO A 110 -9.16 -18.07 -9.92
C PRO A 110 -9.23 -16.70 -10.63
N GLU A 111 -8.69 -16.65 -11.85
CA GLU A 111 -8.72 -15.45 -12.71
C GLU A 111 -8.18 -14.18 -12.03
N SER A 112 -7.10 -14.32 -11.25
CA SER A 112 -6.54 -13.22 -10.45
C SER A 112 -7.54 -12.61 -9.45
N GLY A 113 -8.54 -13.37 -9.02
CA GLY A 113 -9.57 -12.97 -8.07
C GLY A 113 -10.70 -12.13 -8.65
N GLN A 114 -10.90 -12.15 -9.97
CA GLN A 114 -11.94 -11.34 -10.61
C GLN A 114 -13.36 -11.78 -10.23
N LEU A 115 -13.64 -13.08 -10.29
CA LEU A 115 -14.94 -13.65 -9.89
C LEU A 115 -15.29 -13.29 -8.43
N PHE A 116 -14.33 -13.47 -7.51
CA PHE A 116 -14.50 -13.10 -6.11
C PHE A 116 -14.78 -11.61 -5.92
N MET A 117 -14.07 -10.74 -6.66
CA MET A 117 -14.30 -9.29 -6.59
C MET A 117 -15.70 -8.91 -7.06
N ASP A 118 -16.23 -9.58 -8.09
CA ASP A 118 -17.56 -9.29 -8.62
C ASP A 118 -18.66 -9.81 -7.70
N ASP A 119 -18.49 -10.99 -7.10
CA ASP A 119 -19.35 -11.50 -6.02
C ASP A 119 -19.36 -10.55 -4.82
N PHE A 120 -18.18 -10.12 -4.38
CA PHE A 120 -18.02 -9.19 -3.26
C PHE A 120 -18.71 -7.85 -3.55
N ARG A 121 -18.55 -7.32 -4.76
CA ARG A 121 -19.20 -6.08 -5.20
C ARG A 121 -20.71 -6.21 -5.23
N ARG A 122 -21.24 -7.34 -5.72
CA ARG A 122 -22.67 -7.62 -5.72
C ARG A 122 -23.19 -7.57 -4.29
N ARG A 123 -22.53 -8.29 -3.37
CA ARG A 123 -22.94 -8.34 -1.97
C ARG A 123 -22.81 -6.99 -1.26
N ALA A 124 -21.72 -6.25 -1.50
CA ALA A 124 -21.54 -4.93 -0.95
C ALA A 124 -22.59 -3.93 -1.46
N ARG A 125 -23.03 -4.07 -2.72
CA ARG A 125 -24.10 -3.24 -3.31
C ARG A 125 -25.46 -3.52 -2.67
N GLU A 126 -25.79 -4.79 -2.44
CA GLU A 126 -27.01 -5.20 -1.72
C GLU A 126 -27.07 -4.60 -0.31
N LEU A 127 -25.91 -4.43 0.32
CA LEU A 127 -25.74 -3.88 1.66
C LEU A 127 -25.48 -2.37 1.69
N TYR A 128 -25.54 -1.68 0.54
CA TYR A 128 -25.25 -0.25 0.38
C TYR A 128 -23.89 0.20 0.94
N LEU A 129 -22.91 -0.70 0.94
CA LEU A 129 -21.57 -0.47 1.47
C LEU A 129 -20.66 0.22 0.46
N ARG A 130 -19.73 1.03 0.96
CA ARG A 130 -18.76 1.80 0.18
C ARG A 130 -17.34 1.35 0.48
N GLY A 131 -16.42 1.55 -0.45
CA GLY A 131 -15.01 1.27 -0.21
C GLY A 131 -14.32 0.67 -1.41
N TRP A 132 -13.36 -0.22 -1.16
CA TRP A 132 -12.60 -0.87 -2.22
C TRP A 132 -12.19 -2.29 -1.92
N ILE A 133 -11.95 -3.01 -3.01
CA ILE A 133 -11.41 -4.35 -2.99
C ILE A 133 -10.31 -4.50 -4.04
N LYS A 134 -9.32 -5.31 -3.72
CA LYS A 134 -8.24 -5.69 -4.61
C LYS A 134 -8.02 -7.19 -4.50
N GLY A 135 -8.33 -7.89 -5.58
CA GLY A 135 -8.08 -9.32 -5.74
C GLY A 135 -6.76 -9.60 -6.44
N ARG A 136 -6.11 -10.67 -5.98
CA ARG A 136 -4.97 -11.36 -6.61
C ARG A 136 -5.23 -12.86 -6.53
N SER A 137 -4.44 -13.65 -7.26
CA SER A 137 -4.58 -15.10 -7.26
C SER A 137 -4.39 -15.78 -5.90
N ALA A 138 -3.60 -15.16 -5.00
CA ALA A 138 -3.25 -15.71 -3.69
C ALA A 138 -3.91 -14.99 -2.50
N PHE A 139 -4.43 -13.78 -2.72
CA PHE A 139 -5.01 -12.98 -1.65
C PHE A 139 -6.00 -11.95 -2.19
N ALA A 140 -6.94 -11.55 -1.35
CA ALA A 140 -7.79 -10.40 -1.57
C ALA A 140 -7.71 -9.45 -0.37
N ILE A 141 -7.56 -8.17 -0.62
CA ILE A 141 -7.51 -7.12 0.40
C ILE A 141 -8.59 -6.09 0.08
N GLY A 142 -9.26 -5.59 1.09
CA GLY A 142 -10.22 -4.51 0.90
C GLY A 142 -10.40 -3.64 2.14
N CYS A 143 -11.05 -2.50 1.93
CA CYS A 143 -11.51 -1.60 2.97
C CYS A 143 -12.97 -1.29 2.69
N VAL A 144 -13.83 -1.47 3.67
CA VAL A 144 -15.27 -1.24 3.53
C VAL A 144 -15.74 -0.30 4.63
N GLN A 145 -16.69 0.56 4.28
CA GLN A 145 -17.30 1.57 5.12
C GLN A 145 -18.80 1.58 4.90
N GLY A 146 -19.57 1.84 5.96
CA GLY A 146 -21.02 1.90 5.92
C GLY A 146 -21.61 1.63 7.30
N ASP A 147 -22.88 1.26 7.31
CA ASP A 147 -23.62 0.99 8.55
C ASP A 147 -23.06 -0.25 9.25
N VAL A 148 -23.01 -0.22 10.59
CA VAL A 148 -22.37 -1.29 11.36
C VAL A 148 -23.07 -2.64 11.20
N TYR A 149 -24.40 -2.69 11.14
CA TYR A 149 -25.12 -3.93 10.86
C TYR A 149 -24.79 -4.50 9.48
N ALA A 150 -24.72 -3.65 8.46
CA ALA A 150 -24.39 -4.04 7.10
C ALA A 150 -22.94 -4.56 7.03
N LEU A 151 -22.02 -3.92 7.74
CA LEU A 151 -20.63 -4.39 7.89
C LEU A 151 -20.54 -5.74 8.60
N SER A 152 -21.31 -5.96 9.66
CA SER A 152 -21.38 -7.25 10.36
C SER A 152 -21.92 -8.35 9.45
N HIS A 153 -22.92 -8.06 8.62
CA HIS A 153 -23.42 -9.01 7.61
C HIS A 153 -22.36 -9.36 6.56
N LEU A 154 -21.64 -8.36 6.05
CA LEU A 154 -20.57 -8.60 5.08
C LEU A 154 -19.42 -9.39 5.70
N ARG A 155 -19.06 -9.09 6.95
CA ARG A 155 -18.05 -9.83 7.72
C ARG A 155 -18.42 -11.30 7.84
N ARG A 156 -19.64 -11.59 8.28
CA ARG A 156 -20.14 -12.96 8.39
C ARG A 156 -20.10 -13.69 7.04
N TRP A 157 -20.49 -13.01 5.96
CA TRP A 157 -20.41 -13.56 4.61
C TRP A 157 -18.97 -13.93 4.18
N LEU A 158 -17.96 -13.15 4.60
CA LEU A 158 -16.54 -13.46 4.37
C LEU A 158 -16.06 -14.64 5.25
N GLU A 159 -16.51 -14.71 6.50
CA GLU A 159 -16.17 -15.77 7.46
C GLU A 159 -16.77 -17.12 7.04
N ASP A 160 -18.00 -17.11 6.54
CA ASP A 160 -18.72 -18.27 6.01
C ASP A 160 -18.17 -18.76 4.66
N ARG A 161 -17.12 -18.10 4.12
CA ARG A 161 -16.41 -18.44 2.87
C ARG A 161 -17.33 -18.63 1.67
N TYR A 162 -18.41 -17.85 1.62
CA TYR A 162 -19.57 -18.17 0.77
C TYR A 162 -19.37 -17.94 -0.73
N SER A 163 -18.18 -17.51 -1.20
CA SER A 163 -17.96 -17.36 -2.64
C SER A 163 -17.65 -18.74 -3.25
N PRO A 164 -18.49 -19.26 -4.16
CA PRO A 164 -18.29 -20.57 -4.77
C PRO A 164 -17.02 -20.62 -5.62
N HIS A 165 -16.49 -19.46 -6.00
CA HIS A 165 -15.32 -19.31 -6.85
C HIS A 165 -14.04 -19.05 -6.07
N ALA A 166 -14.06 -18.91 -4.74
CA ALA A 166 -12.86 -18.60 -3.96
C ALA A 166 -12.68 -19.57 -2.79
N ASN A 167 -11.48 -20.13 -2.67
CA ASN A 167 -11.12 -20.93 -1.50
C ASN A 167 -10.33 -20.07 -0.51
N ILE A 168 -11.02 -19.50 0.47
CA ILE A 168 -10.42 -18.67 1.52
C ILE A 168 -9.85 -19.58 2.60
N ALA A 169 -8.53 -19.61 2.75
CA ALA A 169 -7.85 -20.40 3.78
C ALA A 169 -7.83 -19.69 5.14
N SER A 170 -7.56 -18.37 5.12
CA SER A 170 -7.55 -17.54 6.32
C SER A 170 -8.11 -16.14 6.03
N LEU A 171 -8.80 -15.58 7.02
CA LEU A 171 -9.35 -14.23 6.98
C LEU A 171 -8.80 -13.45 8.18
N LYS A 172 -8.24 -12.28 7.93
CA LYS A 172 -7.81 -11.33 8.94
C LYS A 172 -8.60 -10.05 8.79
N ILE A 173 -9.19 -9.59 9.88
CA ILE A 173 -9.88 -8.31 9.94
C ILE A 173 -8.96 -7.33 10.66
N LEU A 174 -8.77 -6.16 10.07
CA LEU A 174 -7.80 -5.14 10.45
C LEU A 174 -8.50 -3.78 10.56
N ASP A 175 -7.97 -2.90 11.39
CA ASP A 175 -8.41 -1.50 11.49
C ASP A 175 -9.94 -1.32 11.67
N GLU A 176 -10.58 -2.14 12.50
CA GLU A 176 -12.00 -1.95 12.86
C GLU A 176 -12.18 -0.63 13.59
N SER A 177 -13.00 0.26 13.03
CA SER A 177 -13.34 1.54 13.65
C SER A 177 -14.84 1.77 13.57
N PHE A 178 -15.43 2.16 14.69
CA PHE A 178 -16.87 2.43 14.82
C PHE A 178 -17.09 3.90 15.22
N GLY A 179 -18.28 4.43 14.94
CA GLY A 179 -18.64 5.82 15.25
C GLY A 179 -17.97 6.85 14.34
N ILE A 180 -17.80 6.52 13.06
CA ILE A 180 -17.23 7.46 12.09
C ILE A 180 -18.29 8.52 11.75
N PRO A 181 -17.99 9.83 11.77
CA PRO A 181 -19.00 10.86 11.56
C PRO A 181 -19.48 10.95 10.10
N GLU A 182 -18.60 10.65 9.14
CA GLU A 182 -18.91 10.69 7.71
C GLU A 182 -18.09 9.64 6.96
N LEU A 183 -18.70 9.02 5.94
CA LEU A 183 -18.02 8.06 5.07
C LEU A 183 -16.94 8.75 4.23
N GLU A 184 -15.71 8.24 4.30
CA GLU A 184 -14.57 8.81 3.56
C GLU A 184 -14.75 8.62 2.04
N TYR A 185 -15.40 7.51 1.64
CA TYR A 185 -15.69 7.20 0.25
C TYR A 185 -17.02 7.82 -0.20
N LYS A 186 -16.92 8.76 -1.16
CA LYS A 186 -18.09 9.41 -1.78
C LYS A 186 -18.80 8.54 -2.81
N VAL A 187 -18.10 7.57 -3.39
CA VAL A 187 -18.66 6.67 -4.40
C VAL A 187 -19.62 5.69 -3.71
N PRO A 188 -20.85 5.51 -4.19
CA PRO A 188 -21.89 4.72 -3.51
C PRO A 188 -21.68 3.20 -3.66
N TYR A 189 -20.60 2.76 -4.28
CA TYR A 189 -20.28 1.35 -4.49
C TYR A 189 -18.81 1.07 -4.20
N VAL A 190 -18.51 -0.18 -3.90
CA VAL A 190 -17.14 -0.67 -3.73
C VAL A 190 -16.43 -0.67 -5.08
N PHE A 191 -15.32 0.08 -5.19
CA PHE A 191 -14.47 0.01 -6.36
C PHE A 191 -13.57 -1.22 -6.32
N ALA A 192 -13.38 -1.91 -7.44
CA ALA A 192 -12.27 -2.87 -7.51
C ALA A 192 -11.10 -2.12 -8.07
N ASP A 193 -10.05 -2.01 -7.26
CA ASP A 193 -8.83 -1.37 -7.64
C ASP A 193 -8.06 -2.28 -8.61
N ARG A 194 -8.32 -2.10 -9.90
CA ARG A 194 -7.55 -2.74 -10.97
C ARG A 194 -6.25 -1.96 -11.11
N ASP A 195 -5.16 -2.51 -10.56
CA ASP A 195 -3.78 -2.02 -10.68
C ASP A 195 -3.63 -0.51 -10.97
N LEU A 196 -3.35 0.30 -9.93
CA LEU A 196 -3.01 1.74 -10.02
C LEU A 196 -1.78 2.07 -10.89
N ARG A 197 -1.23 1.10 -11.61
CA ARG A 197 -0.13 1.33 -12.55
C ARG A 197 -0.65 2.21 -13.69
N LYS A 198 0.16 3.18 -14.11
CA LYS A 198 -0.13 3.94 -15.33
C LYS A 198 -0.38 2.99 -16.51
N PRO A 199 -1.29 3.31 -17.44
CA PRO A 199 -1.67 2.41 -18.53
C PRO A 199 -0.46 1.86 -19.31
N LYS A 200 0.52 2.72 -19.62
CA LYS A 200 1.79 2.32 -20.26
C LYS A 200 2.59 1.26 -19.47
N ASN A 201 2.56 1.30 -18.14
CA ASN A 201 3.22 0.31 -17.30
C ASN A 201 2.42 -0.99 -17.19
N VAL A 202 1.09 -0.93 -17.36
CA VAL A 202 0.23 -2.12 -17.45
C VAL A 202 0.55 -2.85 -18.75
N GLU A 203 0.57 -2.14 -19.88
CA GLU A 203 0.90 -2.68 -21.21
C GLU A 203 2.28 -3.35 -21.22
N ARG A 204 3.32 -2.62 -20.76
CA ARG A 204 4.68 -3.17 -20.68
C ARG A 204 4.73 -4.46 -19.86
N HIS A 205 4.02 -4.50 -18.74
CA HIS A 205 4.01 -5.68 -17.87
C HIS A 205 3.20 -6.84 -18.46
N LEU A 206 2.14 -6.56 -19.23
CA LEU A 206 1.41 -7.57 -19.98
C LEU A 206 2.28 -8.15 -21.10
N GLU A 207 3.04 -7.31 -21.79
CA GLU A 207 3.99 -7.71 -22.83
C GLU A 207 5.14 -8.55 -22.24
N GLU A 208 5.73 -8.12 -21.13
CA GLU A 208 6.72 -8.89 -20.36
C GLU A 208 6.16 -10.25 -19.88
N ARG A 209 4.88 -10.31 -19.49
CA ARG A 209 4.24 -11.59 -19.13
C ARG A 209 4.05 -12.49 -20.35
N ARG A 210 3.57 -11.94 -21.47
CA ARG A 210 3.38 -12.69 -22.72
C ARG A 210 4.70 -13.21 -23.27
N SER A 211 5.76 -12.40 -23.23
CA SER A 211 7.10 -12.81 -23.66
C SER A 211 7.67 -13.91 -22.79
N ARG A 212 7.51 -13.84 -21.46
CA ARG A 212 7.91 -14.92 -20.55
C ARG A 212 7.19 -16.24 -20.83
N VAL A 213 5.88 -16.20 -21.08
CA VAL A 213 5.10 -17.41 -21.43
C VAL A 213 5.59 -17.99 -22.76
N ARG A 214 5.82 -17.14 -23.77
CA ARG A 214 6.34 -17.57 -25.07
C ARG A 214 7.73 -18.18 -24.95
N LEU A 215 8.64 -17.57 -24.18
CA LEU A 215 9.98 -18.10 -23.95
C LEU A 215 9.94 -19.46 -23.24
N ARG A 216 9.08 -19.63 -22.24
CA ARG A 216 8.90 -20.93 -21.58
C ARG A 216 8.48 -22.02 -22.56
N LYS A 217 7.50 -21.74 -23.42
CA LYS A 217 7.07 -22.68 -24.47
C LYS A 217 8.19 -23.04 -25.45
N MET A 218 8.96 -22.05 -25.93
CA MET A 218 10.09 -22.32 -26.82
C MET A 218 11.18 -23.18 -26.15
N VAL A 219 11.42 -22.97 -24.85
CA VAL A 219 12.38 -23.78 -24.09
C VAL A 219 11.86 -25.21 -23.91
N GLU A 220 10.59 -25.39 -23.59
CA GLU A 220 9.93 -26.71 -23.51
C GLU A 220 10.03 -27.44 -24.86
N GLU A 221 9.66 -26.79 -25.96
CA GLU A 221 9.76 -27.34 -27.32
C GLU A 221 11.22 -27.68 -27.71
N SER A 222 12.19 -26.85 -27.29
CA SER A 222 13.61 -27.12 -27.56
C SER A 222 14.11 -28.33 -26.78
N HIS A 223 13.68 -28.50 -25.53
CA HIS A 223 14.01 -29.68 -24.72
C HIS A 223 13.37 -30.94 -25.29
N GLU A 224 12.12 -30.87 -25.75
CA GLU A 224 11.45 -31.99 -26.41
C GLU A 224 12.20 -32.45 -27.65
N ARG A 225 12.63 -31.53 -28.52
CA ARG A 225 13.44 -31.85 -29.70
C ARG A 225 14.79 -32.48 -29.35
N GLN A 226 15.47 -31.96 -28.31
CA GLN A 226 16.73 -32.55 -27.85
C GLN A 226 16.53 -33.99 -27.36
N ASN A 227 15.49 -34.23 -26.57
CA ASN A 227 15.14 -35.57 -26.09
C ASN A 227 14.79 -36.52 -27.24
N GLU A 228 14.11 -36.05 -28.28
CA GLU A 228 13.83 -36.84 -29.48
C GLU A 228 15.10 -37.22 -30.24
N ILE A 229 16.02 -36.26 -30.42
CA ILE A 229 17.31 -36.50 -31.06
C ILE A 229 18.14 -37.48 -30.25
N GLU A 230 18.22 -37.33 -28.93
CA GLU A 230 18.94 -38.26 -28.05
C GLU A 230 18.38 -39.67 -28.16
N LYS A 231 17.04 -39.84 -28.07
CA LYS A 231 16.38 -41.14 -28.27
C LYS A 231 16.65 -41.72 -29.65
N PHE A 232 16.68 -40.87 -30.68
CA PHE A 232 16.99 -41.30 -32.04
C PHE A 232 18.44 -41.80 -32.14
N VAL A 233 19.40 -41.05 -31.59
CA VAL A 233 20.82 -41.42 -31.55
C VAL A 233 21.03 -42.71 -30.75
N GLU A 234 20.42 -42.86 -29.57
CA GLU A 234 20.50 -44.08 -28.76
C GLU A 234 19.95 -45.31 -29.49
N SER A 235 18.88 -45.15 -30.28
CA SER A 235 18.25 -46.25 -31.01
C SER A 235 18.95 -46.61 -32.33
N HIS A 236 19.65 -45.65 -32.96
CA HIS A 236 20.21 -45.84 -34.31
C HIS A 236 21.74 -45.87 -34.38
N CYS A 237 22.46 -45.47 -33.33
CA CYS A 237 23.90 -45.62 -33.28
C CYS A 237 24.27 -46.98 -32.67
N VAL A 238 24.93 -47.82 -33.48
CA VAL A 238 25.60 -49.04 -32.99
C VAL A 238 26.70 -48.60 -32.02
N ARG A 239 26.57 -48.95 -30.74
CA ARG A 239 27.69 -48.82 -29.79
C ARG A 239 28.82 -49.70 -30.29
N THR A 240 29.83 -49.08 -30.90
CA THR A 240 31.12 -49.74 -31.12
C THR A 240 31.78 -49.87 -29.76
N TRP A 241 31.74 -51.09 -29.23
CA TRP A 241 32.46 -51.50 -28.03
C TRP A 241 33.96 -51.57 -28.32
#